data_AF-A0A1G0I3V5-F1
#
_entry.id   AF-A0A1G0I3V5-F1
#
_cell.length_a   1.000
_cell.length_b   1.000
_cell.length_c   1.000
_cell.angle_alpha   90.00
_cell.angle_beta   90.00
_cell.angle_gamma   90.00
#
_symmetry.space_group_name_H-M   'P 1'
#
loop_
_entity.id
_entity.type
_entity.pdbx_description
1 polymer ?
#
loop_
_entity_poly.entity_id
_entity_poly.type
_entity_poly.pdbx_seq_one_letter_code
_entity_poly.pdbx_strand_id
1 'polypeptide(L)'
;MVIHGASIGLCVELIDRPVNIGRGRDCEMMIDHASVSRMHCRVWTEEGRFHIRDNGSTNKTLVNGHVVETCELKDGDTIAIGEIVLKFFRRESPEDRYHQAMVEMATVDALTLLPNRRTWRESLERAIAQAQDGSPLSLIFIDLDHFKRVNDELGHLAGDEVLKAVAAVIRDSLTPDCLAGRLGGEEFAIVMPRTALARAVDCAERLRLAIESLTIALPGGPRPVTTSLGVVQWQPGIQTSAEFMRAADLELFRAKSEGRNRVCARAST
;
A
#
# COMPACT_ATOMS: atom_id res chain seq x y z
N MET A 1 -20.47 -9.44 11.07
CA MET A 1 -20.50 -10.20 9.79
C MET A 1 -21.02 -9.28 8.71
N VAL A 2 -20.65 -9.43 7.43
CA VAL A 2 -21.11 -8.50 6.38
C VAL A 2 -21.52 -9.28 5.14
N ILE A 3 -22.77 -9.09 4.72
CA ILE A 3 -23.23 -9.43 3.37
C ILE A 3 -23.09 -8.16 2.53
N HIS A 4 -22.21 -8.18 1.53
CA HIS A 4 -21.92 -6.99 0.70
C HIS A 4 -22.58 -7.09 -0.66
N GLY A 5 -23.46 -6.14 -1.01
CA GLY A 5 -23.97 -5.99 -2.37
C GLY A 5 -23.12 -5.00 -3.16
N ALA A 6 -22.28 -5.48 -4.06
CA ALA A 6 -21.31 -4.66 -4.80
C ALA A 6 -21.94 -3.52 -5.63
N SER A 7 -23.24 -3.59 -5.94
CA SER A 7 -23.96 -2.58 -6.72
C SER A 7 -24.84 -1.62 -5.90
N ILE A 8 -25.03 -1.86 -4.60
CA ILE A 8 -26.02 -1.12 -3.77
C ILE A 8 -25.40 -0.59 -2.47
N GLY A 9 -24.16 -0.98 -2.11
CA GLY A 9 -23.50 -0.51 -0.89
C GLY A 9 -24.20 -0.95 0.41
N LEU A 10 -25.12 -1.93 0.32
CA LEU A 10 -25.82 -2.48 1.48
C LEU A 10 -24.90 -3.46 2.21
N CYS A 11 -24.81 -3.26 3.52
CA CYS A 11 -24.06 -4.07 4.46
C CYS A 11 -24.98 -4.34 5.65
N VAL A 12 -25.32 -5.61 5.90
CA VAL A 12 -26.07 -5.99 7.10
C VAL A 12 -25.20 -6.84 7.99
N GLU A 13 -25.13 -6.43 9.26
CA GLU A 13 -24.53 -7.20 10.32
C GLU A 13 -25.52 -8.23 10.84
N LEU A 14 -25.26 -9.53 10.59
CA LEU A 14 -26.02 -10.58 11.26
C LEU A 14 -25.42 -10.76 12.66
N ILE A 15 -26.20 -10.39 13.68
CA ILE A 15 -25.86 -10.41 15.11
C ILE A 15 -26.89 -11.31 15.78
N ASP A 16 -26.51 -12.51 16.22
CA ASP A 16 -27.25 -13.49 17.07
C ASP A 16 -28.75 -13.72 16.82
N ARG A 17 -29.30 -13.18 15.74
CA ARG A 17 -30.70 -13.29 15.33
C ARG A 17 -30.78 -13.53 13.83
N PRO A 18 -31.76 -14.32 13.37
CA PRO A 18 -31.97 -14.52 11.95
C PRO A 18 -32.30 -13.21 11.24
N VAL A 19 -31.81 -13.06 10.00
CA VAL A 19 -32.03 -11.89 9.15
C VAL A 19 -32.77 -12.32 7.90
N ASN A 20 -33.90 -11.66 7.65
CA ASN A 20 -34.65 -11.81 6.43
C ASN A 20 -34.16 -10.78 5.41
N ILE A 21 -33.94 -11.24 4.18
CA ILE A 21 -33.50 -10.44 3.05
C ILE A 21 -34.63 -10.41 2.03
N GLY A 22 -35.00 -9.22 1.57
CA GLY A 22 -36.09 -9.04 0.61
C GLY A 22 -36.40 -7.57 0.36
N ARG A 23 -37.34 -7.29 -0.55
CA ARG A 23 -37.78 -5.91 -0.82
C ARG A 23 -38.88 -5.41 0.13
N GLY A 24 -39.37 -6.26 1.02
CA GLY A 24 -40.40 -5.93 2.00
C GLY A 24 -39.83 -5.05 3.11
N ARG A 25 -40.64 -4.13 3.64
CA ARG A 25 -40.23 -3.24 4.75
C ARG A 25 -39.99 -3.97 6.06
N ASP A 26 -40.50 -5.20 6.18
CA ASP A 26 -40.34 -6.06 7.36
C ASP A 26 -39.04 -6.89 7.30
N CYS A 27 -38.21 -6.73 6.26
CA CYS A 27 -36.91 -7.39 6.16
C CYS A 27 -35.84 -6.61 6.92
N GLU A 28 -35.03 -7.30 7.71
CA GLU A 28 -33.84 -6.70 8.34
C GLU A 28 -32.82 -6.23 7.29
N MET A 29 -32.74 -6.90 6.13
CA MET A 29 -32.00 -6.43 4.96
C MET A 29 -32.97 -6.11 3.82
N MET A 30 -33.41 -4.85 3.77
CA MET A 30 -34.27 -4.37 2.70
C MET A 30 -33.45 -4.08 1.43
N ILE A 31 -33.79 -4.74 0.34
CA ILE A 31 -33.22 -4.51 -1.00
C ILE A 31 -34.37 -4.06 -1.90
N ASP A 32 -34.49 -2.75 -2.12
CA ASP A 32 -35.55 -2.18 -2.96
C ASP A 32 -35.25 -2.37 -4.45
N HIS A 33 -35.48 -3.59 -4.93
CA HIS A 33 -35.28 -3.96 -6.32
C HIS A 33 -36.42 -4.87 -6.81
N ALA A 34 -36.90 -4.64 -8.04
CA ALA A 34 -38.05 -5.34 -8.60
C ALA A 34 -37.81 -6.85 -8.76
N SER A 35 -36.56 -7.26 -9.01
CA SER A 35 -36.17 -8.68 -9.10
C SER A 35 -36.14 -9.40 -7.74
N VAL A 36 -36.33 -8.69 -6.63
CA VAL A 36 -36.24 -9.26 -5.28
C VAL A 36 -37.65 -9.47 -4.73
N SER A 37 -37.88 -10.62 -4.11
CA SER A 37 -39.19 -10.94 -3.51
C SER A 37 -39.37 -10.19 -2.19
N ARG A 38 -40.61 -9.96 -1.75
CA ARG A 38 -40.87 -9.22 -0.49
C ARG A 38 -40.16 -9.84 0.70
N MET A 39 -40.17 -11.17 0.79
CA MET A 39 -39.35 -11.99 1.68
C MET A 39 -38.62 -12.99 0.80
N HIS A 40 -37.37 -12.74 0.43
CA HIS A 40 -36.68 -13.54 -0.59
C HIS A 40 -35.92 -14.71 0.03
N CYS A 41 -35.08 -14.45 1.01
CA CYS A 41 -34.35 -15.48 1.73
C CYS A 41 -34.13 -15.10 3.20
N ARG A 42 -33.67 -16.07 3.99
CA ARG A 42 -33.35 -15.89 5.38
C ARG A 42 -31.97 -16.45 5.66
N VAL A 43 -31.16 -15.69 6.40
CA VAL A 43 -29.85 -16.11 6.89
C VAL A 43 -29.89 -16.21 8.40
N TRP A 44 -29.34 -17.28 8.97
CA TRP A 44 -29.25 -17.46 10.42
C TRP A 44 -27.95 -18.16 10.81
N THR A 45 -27.70 -18.19 12.12
CA THR A 45 -26.58 -18.92 12.71
C THR A 45 -27.13 -20.04 13.59
N GLU A 46 -26.52 -21.22 13.51
CA GLU A 46 -26.83 -22.39 14.31
C GLU A 46 -25.51 -23.11 14.62
N GLU A 47 -25.21 -23.36 15.90
CA GLU A 47 -23.96 -24.00 16.35
C GLU A 47 -22.66 -23.36 15.77
N GLY A 48 -22.67 -22.04 15.56
CA GLY A 48 -21.52 -21.30 15.00
C GLY A 48 -21.32 -21.46 13.49
N ARG A 49 -22.28 -22.08 12.79
CA ARG A 49 -22.34 -22.18 11.33
C ARG A 49 -23.44 -21.29 10.79
N PHE A 50 -23.20 -20.75 9.59
CA PHE A 50 -24.14 -19.87 8.93
C PHE A 50 -24.93 -20.64 7.89
N HIS A 51 -26.23 -20.39 7.87
CA HIS A 51 -27.14 -21.04 6.95
C HIS A 51 -27.96 -20.00 6.22
N ILE A 52 -28.28 -20.30 4.97
CA ILE A 52 -29.22 -19.52 4.16
C ILE A 52 -30.33 -20.44 3.65
N ARG A 53 -31.53 -19.90 3.55
CA ARG A 53 -32.71 -20.57 3.01
C ARG A 53 -33.48 -19.63 2.09
N ASP A 54 -33.92 -20.14 0.95
CA ASP A 54 -34.89 -19.47 0.09
C ASP A 54 -36.30 -19.51 0.72
N ASN A 55 -37.02 -18.39 0.67
CA ASN A 55 -38.38 -18.29 1.22
C ASN A 55 -39.47 -18.44 0.14
N GLY A 56 -39.24 -19.33 -0.83
CA GLY A 56 -40.16 -19.54 -1.95
C GLY A 56 -40.16 -18.36 -2.91
N SER A 57 -38.97 -17.78 -3.11
CA SER A 57 -38.84 -16.57 -3.91
C SER A 57 -39.11 -16.83 -5.40
N THR A 58 -39.49 -15.76 -6.11
CA THR A 58 -39.82 -15.83 -7.55
C THR A 58 -38.58 -16.16 -8.38
N ASN A 59 -37.47 -15.47 -8.12
CA ASN A 59 -36.23 -15.61 -8.90
C ASN A 59 -35.22 -16.60 -8.31
N LYS A 60 -35.59 -17.28 -7.22
CA LYS A 60 -34.76 -18.20 -6.43
C LYS A 60 -33.52 -17.54 -5.82
N THR A 61 -33.06 -18.12 -4.73
CA THR A 61 -31.77 -17.81 -4.12
C THR A 61 -30.72 -18.75 -4.71
N LEU A 62 -29.62 -18.19 -5.21
CA LEU A 62 -28.49 -18.97 -5.70
C LEU A 62 -27.27 -18.75 -4.81
N VAL A 63 -26.51 -19.80 -4.53
CA VAL A 63 -25.20 -19.72 -3.86
C VAL A 63 -24.15 -20.31 -4.78
N ASN A 64 -23.12 -19.53 -5.09
CA ASN A 64 -22.06 -19.85 -6.06
C ASN A 64 -22.62 -20.35 -7.41
N GLY A 65 -23.71 -19.73 -7.88
CA GLY A 65 -24.37 -20.06 -9.14
C GLY A 65 -25.37 -21.22 -9.10
N HIS A 66 -25.58 -21.86 -7.96
CA HIS A 66 -26.50 -23.01 -7.82
C HIS A 66 -27.74 -22.61 -7.03
N VAL A 67 -28.94 -22.98 -7.50
CA VAL A 67 -30.20 -22.76 -6.78
C VAL A 67 -30.18 -23.57 -5.48
N VAL A 68 -30.50 -22.93 -4.36
CA VAL A 68 -30.54 -23.57 -3.04
C VAL A 68 -31.92 -23.43 -2.40
N GLU A 69 -32.41 -24.51 -1.79
CA GLU A 69 -33.54 -24.43 -0.85
C GLU A 69 -33.02 -24.07 0.54
N THR A 70 -31.99 -24.75 1.02
CA THR A 70 -31.23 -24.42 2.23
C THR A 70 -29.80 -24.92 2.08
N CYS A 71 -28.81 -24.12 2.48
CA CYS A 71 -27.41 -24.56 2.53
C CYS A 71 -26.63 -23.87 3.66
N GLU A 72 -25.50 -24.46 4.03
CA GLU A 72 -24.48 -23.79 4.83
C GLU A 72 -23.72 -22.77 3.96
N LEU A 73 -23.44 -21.59 4.50
CA LEU A 73 -22.62 -20.54 3.87
C LEU A 73 -21.19 -20.62 4.40
N LYS A 74 -20.24 -20.54 3.47
CA LYS A 74 -18.79 -20.49 3.73
C LYS A 74 -18.24 -19.12 3.35
N ASP A 75 -17.14 -18.75 4.00
CA ASP A 75 -16.49 -17.47 3.72
C ASP A 75 -16.13 -17.32 2.23
N GLY A 76 -16.46 -16.16 1.67
CA GLY A 76 -16.28 -15.85 0.25
C GLY A 76 -17.42 -16.31 -0.67
N ASP A 77 -18.43 -17.04 -0.17
CA ASP A 77 -19.57 -17.48 -0.96
C ASP A 77 -20.32 -16.30 -1.59
N THR A 78 -20.76 -16.48 -2.83
CA THR A 78 -21.54 -15.50 -3.58
C THR A 78 -23.01 -15.89 -3.57
N ILE A 79 -23.89 -15.00 -3.10
CA ILE A 79 -25.33 -15.20 -2.99
C ILE A 79 -26.03 -14.32 -4.03
N ALA A 80 -26.74 -14.90 -4.99
CA ALA A 80 -27.56 -14.14 -5.94
C ALA A 80 -29.06 -14.22 -5.57
N ILE A 81 -29.71 -13.06 -5.59
CA ILE A 81 -31.12 -12.84 -5.22
C ILE A 81 -31.73 -11.97 -6.34
N GLY A 82 -32.35 -12.63 -7.32
CA GLY A 82 -32.68 -11.97 -8.59
C GLY A 82 -31.43 -11.44 -9.29
N GLU A 83 -31.40 -10.15 -9.63
CA GLU A 83 -30.24 -9.50 -10.27
C GLU A 83 -29.19 -9.02 -9.26
N ILE A 84 -29.46 -9.13 -7.96
CA ILE A 84 -28.57 -8.63 -6.92
C ILE A 84 -27.62 -9.74 -6.50
N VAL A 85 -26.32 -9.46 -6.61
CA VAL A 85 -25.27 -10.34 -6.14
C VAL A 85 -24.70 -9.78 -4.84
N LEU A 86 -24.74 -10.63 -3.81
CA LEU A 86 -24.19 -10.38 -2.50
C LEU A 86 -23.00 -11.31 -2.27
N LYS A 87 -22.00 -10.87 -1.51
CA LYS A 87 -20.89 -11.71 -1.08
C LYS A 87 -20.93 -11.91 0.43
N PHE A 88 -20.88 -13.16 0.86
CA PHE A 88 -20.83 -13.56 2.25
C PHE A 88 -19.39 -13.55 2.73
N PHE A 89 -19.14 -12.79 3.79
CA PHE A 89 -17.87 -12.79 4.50
C PHE A 89 -18.10 -13.08 5.98
N ARG A 90 -17.44 -14.11 6.50
CA ARG A 90 -17.31 -14.35 7.93
C ARG A 90 -16.38 -13.26 8.48
N ARG A 91 -16.84 -12.48 9.45
CA ARG A 91 -15.96 -11.48 10.09
C ARG A 91 -14.96 -12.24 10.97
N GLU A 92 -13.69 -12.24 10.59
CA GLU A 92 -12.56 -12.12 11.54
C GLU A 92 -12.60 -10.69 12.13
N SER A 93 -12.09 -10.47 13.35
CA SER A 93 -12.53 -9.42 14.30
C SER A 93 -12.56 -7.98 13.71
N PRO A 94 -13.45 -7.06 14.16
CA PRO A 94 -13.31 -5.62 13.94
C PRO A 94 -11.93 -5.10 14.34
N GLU A 95 -11.31 -5.70 15.35
CA GLU A 95 -9.93 -5.42 15.75
C GLU A 95 -8.96 -5.73 14.62
N ASP A 96 -9.15 -6.79 13.85
CA ASP A 96 -8.25 -7.18 12.75
C ASP A 96 -8.33 -6.24 11.55
N ARG A 97 -9.50 -5.64 11.27
CA ARG A 97 -9.63 -4.61 10.21
C ARG A 97 -9.08 -3.26 10.66
N TYR A 98 -9.28 -2.87 11.92
CA TYR A 98 -8.59 -1.72 12.48
C TYR A 98 -7.10 -1.98 12.58
N HIS A 99 -6.66 -3.19 12.91
CA HIS A 99 -5.26 -3.59 12.92
C HIS A 99 -4.67 -3.64 11.52
N GLN A 100 -5.35 -4.16 10.49
CA GLN A 100 -4.84 -4.16 9.11
C GLN A 100 -4.82 -2.76 8.52
N ALA A 101 -5.86 -1.95 8.69
CA ALA A 101 -5.83 -0.55 8.27
C ALA A 101 -4.82 0.27 9.10
N MET A 102 -4.66 0.00 10.40
CA MET A 102 -3.59 0.59 11.22
C MET A 102 -2.23 0.08 10.80
N VAL A 103 -2.06 -1.18 10.40
CA VAL A 103 -0.78 -1.75 9.96
C VAL A 103 -0.44 -1.22 8.57
N GLU A 104 -1.39 -1.12 7.65
CA GLU A 104 -1.21 -0.47 6.35
C GLU A 104 -0.88 1.03 6.53
N MET A 105 -1.66 1.79 7.31
CA MET A 105 -1.35 3.19 7.62
C MET A 105 -0.09 3.36 8.49
N ALA A 106 0.32 2.33 9.25
CA ALA A 106 1.56 2.34 10.04
C ALA A 106 2.77 1.82 9.28
N THR A 107 2.61 1.32 8.04
CA THR A 107 3.72 0.78 7.25
C THR A 107 4.02 1.56 5.98
N VAL A 108 3.07 2.31 5.43
CA VAL A 108 3.29 3.16 4.25
C VAL A 108 3.12 4.65 4.57
N ASP A 109 3.76 5.49 3.76
CA ASP A 109 3.56 6.93 3.73
C ASP A 109 2.31 7.27 2.92
N ALA A 110 1.35 7.97 3.53
CA ALA A 110 0.04 8.21 2.92
C ALA A 110 0.07 9.06 1.65
N LEU A 111 1.12 9.86 1.45
CA LEU A 111 1.26 10.72 0.28
C LEU A 111 1.84 9.96 -0.92
N THR A 112 2.92 9.21 -0.68
CA THR A 112 3.74 8.59 -1.73
C THR A 112 3.46 7.11 -1.93
N LEU A 113 2.75 6.47 -0.99
CA LEU A 113 2.48 5.03 -0.92
C LEU A 113 3.74 4.15 -0.85
N LEU A 114 4.92 4.75 -0.68
CA LEU A 114 6.14 4.02 -0.34
C LEU A 114 6.10 3.61 1.13
N PRO A 115 6.82 2.55 1.53
CA PRO A 115 7.09 2.27 2.93
C PRO A 115 7.51 3.52 3.70
N ASN A 116 6.91 3.73 4.88
CA ASN A 116 7.29 4.86 5.72
C ASN A 116 8.64 4.60 6.41
N ARG A 117 9.14 5.62 7.12
CA ARG A 117 10.41 5.55 7.86
C ARG A 117 10.51 4.32 8.77
N ARG A 118 9.43 3.92 9.45
CA ARG A 118 9.45 2.78 10.36
C ARG A 118 9.68 1.48 9.59
N THR A 119 8.85 1.22 8.58
CA THR A 119 8.94 -0.02 7.78
C THR A 119 10.23 -0.10 6.98
N TRP A 120 10.72 1.02 6.46
CA TRP A 120 12.02 1.07 5.80
C TRP A 120 13.16 0.69 6.76
N ARG A 121 13.14 1.21 8.00
CA ARG A 121 14.16 0.86 9.02
C ARG A 121 14.08 -0.61 9.41
N GLU A 122 12.89 -1.16 9.62
CA GLU A 122 12.71 -2.60 9.90
C GLU A 122 13.25 -3.47 8.73
N SER A 123 13.10 -3.01 7.49
CA SER A 123 13.70 -3.68 6.33
C SER A 123 15.23 -3.59 6.31
N LEU A 124 15.80 -2.44 6.69
CA LEU A 124 17.25 -2.26 6.78
C LEU A 124 17.86 -3.20 7.82
N GLU A 125 17.27 -3.29 9.03
CA GLU A 125 17.78 -4.19 10.08
C GLU A 125 17.79 -5.65 9.62
N ARG A 126 16.73 -6.09 8.93
CA ARG A 126 16.66 -7.44 8.33
C ARG A 126 17.74 -7.65 7.28
N ALA A 127 17.96 -6.67 6.42
CA ALA A 127 18.98 -6.75 5.37
C ALA A 127 20.41 -6.80 5.96
N ILE A 128 20.68 -6.03 7.01
CA ILE A 128 21.96 -6.06 7.73
C ILE A 128 22.19 -7.42 8.38
N ALA A 129 21.16 -8.01 8.99
CA ALA A 129 21.25 -9.34 9.58
C ALA A 129 21.56 -10.43 8.53
N GLN A 130 20.98 -10.30 7.32
CA GLN A 130 21.27 -11.19 6.20
C GLN A 130 22.69 -11.00 5.66
N ALA A 131 23.15 -9.76 5.53
CA ALA A 131 24.49 -9.43 5.02
C ALA A 131 25.65 -9.91 5.91
N GLN A 132 25.37 -10.43 7.12
CA GLN A 132 26.37 -11.07 7.97
C GLN A 132 26.97 -12.34 7.33
N ASP A 133 26.28 -12.93 6.33
CA ASP A 133 26.80 -14.05 5.54
C ASP A 133 27.87 -13.64 4.51
N GLY A 134 28.21 -12.34 4.42
CA GLY A 134 29.15 -11.78 3.47
C GLY A 134 28.51 -11.29 2.16
N SER A 135 27.20 -11.44 1.99
CA SER A 135 26.46 -10.90 0.85
C SER A 135 26.56 -9.37 0.81
N PRO A 136 26.76 -8.76 -0.37
CA PRO A 136 26.85 -7.32 -0.47
C PRO A 136 25.49 -6.67 -0.17
N LEU A 137 25.50 -5.56 0.57
CA LEU A 137 24.31 -4.77 0.88
C LEU A 137 24.64 -3.31 0.61
N SER A 138 23.78 -2.60 -0.11
CA SER A 138 23.97 -1.16 -0.36
C SER A 138 22.75 -0.35 0.09
N LEU A 139 23.00 0.92 0.43
CA LEU A 139 22.00 1.92 0.70
C LEU A 139 22.11 3.07 -0.29
N ILE A 140 20.96 3.65 -0.64
CA ILE A 140 20.86 4.92 -1.37
C ILE A 140 20.01 5.86 -0.53
N PHE A 141 20.54 7.04 -0.22
CA PHE A 141 19.78 8.17 0.33
C PHE A 141 19.53 9.19 -0.78
N ILE A 142 18.33 9.75 -0.82
CA ILE A 142 17.82 10.58 -1.90
C ILE A 142 17.14 11.80 -1.29
N ASP A 143 17.43 12.98 -1.81
CA ASP A 143 16.78 14.23 -1.40
C ASP A 143 16.51 15.10 -2.63
N LEU A 144 15.34 15.74 -2.65
CA LEU A 144 14.95 16.61 -3.76
C LEU A 144 15.58 17.99 -3.62
N ASP A 145 16.32 18.39 -4.65
CA ASP A 145 17.03 19.64 -4.65
C ASP A 145 16.06 20.82 -4.67
N HIS A 146 16.27 21.77 -3.75
CA HIS A 146 15.47 23.00 -3.66
C HIS A 146 13.95 22.77 -3.49
N PHE A 147 13.52 21.63 -2.94
CA PHE A 147 12.09 21.31 -2.78
C PHE A 147 11.31 22.38 -1.99
N LYS A 148 11.91 22.96 -0.95
CA LYS A 148 11.32 24.10 -0.24
C LYS A 148 10.93 25.26 -1.16
N ARG A 149 11.74 25.56 -2.18
CA ARG A 149 11.45 26.63 -3.15
C ARG A 149 10.21 26.32 -3.99
N VAL A 150 9.98 25.05 -4.33
CA VAL A 150 8.75 24.62 -5.02
C VAL A 150 7.53 24.90 -4.15
N ASN A 151 7.58 24.55 -2.86
CA ASN A 151 6.50 24.84 -1.92
C ASN A 151 6.28 26.34 -1.74
N ASP A 152 7.36 27.12 -1.59
CA ASP A 152 7.28 28.56 -1.36
C ASP A 152 6.72 29.31 -2.59
N GLU A 153 7.05 28.88 -3.81
CA GLU A 153 6.60 29.53 -5.05
C GLU A 153 5.21 29.06 -5.53
N LEU A 154 4.88 27.77 -5.37
CA LEU A 154 3.72 27.14 -6.00
C LEU A 154 2.71 26.54 -5.00
N GLY A 155 3.03 26.58 -3.70
CA GLY A 155 2.23 26.03 -2.63
C GLY A 155 2.44 24.52 -2.39
N HIS A 156 2.02 24.07 -1.21
CA HIS A 156 2.24 22.68 -0.76
C HIS A 156 1.59 21.62 -1.66
N LEU A 157 0.44 21.92 -2.29
CA LEU A 157 -0.20 21.00 -3.22
C LEU A 157 0.69 20.69 -4.43
N ALA A 158 1.46 21.67 -4.92
CA ALA A 158 2.42 21.44 -5.99
C ALA A 158 3.59 20.56 -5.53
N GLY A 159 4.08 20.78 -4.30
CA GLY A 159 5.09 19.92 -3.69
C GLY A 159 4.61 18.48 -3.51
N ASP A 160 3.37 18.28 -3.12
CA ASP A 160 2.76 16.95 -2.99
C ASP A 160 2.75 16.18 -4.32
N GLU A 161 2.39 16.85 -5.43
CA GLU A 161 2.44 16.24 -6.76
C GLU A 161 3.87 15.90 -7.19
N VAL A 162 4.86 16.72 -6.82
CA VAL A 162 6.28 16.41 -7.04
C VAL A 162 6.69 15.16 -6.27
N LEU A 163 6.35 15.06 -4.99
CA LEU A 163 6.68 13.90 -4.17
C LEU A 163 6.04 12.61 -4.69
N LYS A 164 4.79 12.67 -5.15
CA LYS A 164 4.09 11.53 -5.78
C LYS A 164 4.77 11.08 -7.07
N ALA A 165 5.13 12.02 -7.95
CA ALA A 165 5.78 11.73 -9.22
C ALA A 165 7.16 11.08 -9.01
N VAL A 166 7.96 11.63 -8.09
CA VAL A 166 9.27 11.08 -7.72
C VAL A 166 9.12 9.68 -7.12
N ALA A 167 8.17 9.48 -6.21
CA ALA A 167 7.92 8.19 -5.60
C ALA A 167 7.54 7.11 -6.62
N ALA A 168 6.75 7.48 -7.65
CA ALA A 168 6.43 6.58 -8.75
C ALA A 168 7.69 6.18 -9.53
N VAL A 169 8.55 7.14 -9.89
CA VAL A 169 9.84 6.84 -10.57
C VAL A 169 10.71 5.91 -9.73
N ILE A 170 10.82 6.17 -8.42
CA ILE A 170 11.58 5.31 -7.51
C ILE A 170 11.03 3.90 -7.53
N ARG A 171 9.73 3.73 -7.29
CA ARG A 171 9.07 2.41 -7.25
C ARG A 171 9.27 1.63 -8.55
N ASP A 172 9.07 2.28 -9.70
CA ASP A 172 9.08 1.61 -10.99
C ASP A 172 10.52 1.27 -11.47
N SER A 173 11.55 1.84 -10.82
CA SER A 173 12.96 1.60 -11.15
C SER A 173 13.61 0.46 -10.35
N LEU A 174 12.93 -0.06 -9.33
CA LEU A 174 13.46 -1.04 -8.38
C LEU A 174 13.14 -2.49 -8.75
N THR A 175 14.08 -3.37 -8.41
CA THR A 175 13.86 -4.82 -8.46
C THR A 175 13.07 -5.29 -7.23
N PRO A 176 12.39 -6.45 -7.30
CA PRO A 176 11.58 -6.96 -6.17
C PRO A 176 12.34 -7.17 -4.86
N ASP A 177 13.66 -7.35 -4.93
CA ASP A 177 14.52 -7.53 -3.76
C ASP A 177 14.88 -6.20 -3.06
N CYS A 178 14.68 -5.07 -3.73
CA CYS A 178 14.98 -3.74 -3.18
C CYS A 178 13.73 -3.13 -2.55
N LEU A 179 13.92 -2.32 -1.50
CA LEU A 179 12.83 -1.63 -0.81
C LEU A 179 13.14 -0.14 -0.69
N ALA A 180 12.33 0.69 -1.36
CA ALA A 180 12.31 2.13 -1.15
C ALA A 180 11.43 2.50 0.05
N GLY A 181 11.72 3.64 0.68
CA GLY A 181 10.84 4.25 1.67
C GLY A 181 11.02 5.75 1.74
N ARG A 182 9.99 6.45 2.24
CA ARG A 182 10.06 7.89 2.53
C ARG A 182 10.39 8.10 4.00
N LEU A 183 11.50 8.78 4.27
CA LEU A 183 11.98 9.02 5.64
C LEU A 183 11.27 10.21 6.30
N GLY A 184 10.80 11.16 5.49
CA GLY A 184 10.07 12.35 5.90
C GLY A 184 10.41 13.53 4.98
N GLY A 185 9.54 14.56 4.92
CA GLY A 185 9.78 15.73 4.06
C GLY A 185 10.04 15.33 2.60
N GLU A 186 11.14 15.80 2.03
CA GLU A 186 11.64 15.43 0.68
C GLU A 186 12.65 14.27 0.65
N GLU A 187 12.84 13.56 1.77
CA GLU A 187 13.88 12.53 1.91
C GLU A 187 13.33 11.12 1.64
N PHE A 188 14.00 10.39 0.75
CA PHE A 188 13.74 8.99 0.43
C PHE A 188 15.01 8.17 0.66
N ALA A 189 14.85 6.87 0.87
CA ALA A 189 15.97 5.95 0.93
C ALA A 189 15.62 4.58 0.36
N ILE A 190 16.63 3.84 -0.09
CA ILE A 190 16.48 2.52 -0.70
C ILE A 190 17.44 1.54 -0.04
N VAL A 191 16.92 0.40 0.40
CA VAL A 191 17.72 -0.76 0.82
C VAL A 191 17.88 -1.69 -0.37
N MET A 192 19.13 -2.05 -0.69
CA MET A 192 19.45 -2.95 -1.81
C MET A 192 20.23 -4.18 -1.30
N PRO A 193 19.53 -5.23 -0.83
CA PRO A 193 20.14 -6.51 -0.48
C PRO A 193 20.85 -7.15 -1.67
N ARG A 194 21.88 -7.94 -1.40
CA ARG A 194 22.67 -8.68 -2.41
C ARG A 194 23.15 -7.80 -3.58
N THR A 195 23.42 -6.52 -3.30
CA THR A 195 23.79 -5.52 -4.30
C THR A 195 25.09 -4.84 -3.90
N ALA A 196 26.12 -5.01 -4.74
CA ALA A 196 27.42 -4.35 -4.59
C ALA A 196 27.35 -2.86 -5.00
N LEU A 197 28.30 -2.07 -4.50
CA LEU A 197 28.34 -0.61 -4.65
C LEU A 197 28.17 -0.16 -6.11
N ALA A 198 28.90 -0.77 -7.04
CA ALA A 198 28.84 -0.39 -8.46
C ALA A 198 27.42 -0.47 -9.02
N ARG A 199 26.69 -1.56 -8.73
CA ARG A 199 25.29 -1.72 -9.17
C ARG A 199 24.33 -0.76 -8.46
N ALA A 200 24.61 -0.43 -7.21
CA ALA A 200 23.83 0.56 -6.48
C ALA A 200 24.03 1.97 -7.05
N VAL A 201 25.26 2.32 -7.45
CA VAL A 201 25.60 3.57 -8.14
C VAL A 201 24.90 3.64 -9.51
N ASP A 202 24.94 2.57 -10.29
CA ASP A 202 24.22 2.52 -11.58
C ASP A 202 22.71 2.73 -11.38
N CYS A 203 22.12 2.14 -10.33
CA CYS A 203 20.73 2.36 -9.97
C CYS A 203 20.46 3.83 -9.59
N ALA A 204 21.31 4.41 -8.76
CA ALA A 204 21.22 5.80 -8.33
C ALA A 204 21.32 6.79 -9.52
N GLU A 205 22.24 6.57 -10.46
CA GLU A 205 22.36 7.43 -11.66
C GLU A 205 21.14 7.32 -12.57
N ARG A 206 20.60 6.11 -12.77
CA ARG A 206 19.34 5.94 -13.52
C ARG A 206 18.18 6.69 -12.86
N LEU A 207 18.05 6.59 -11.53
CA LEU A 207 17.04 7.32 -10.77
C LEU A 207 17.21 8.83 -10.92
N ARG A 208 18.45 9.32 -10.78
CA ARG A 208 18.78 10.74 -10.91
C ARG A 208 18.35 11.29 -12.28
N LEU A 209 18.75 10.60 -13.36
CA LEU A 209 18.39 10.98 -14.72
C LEU A 209 16.89 10.88 -14.98
N ALA A 210 16.22 9.84 -14.47
CA ALA A 210 14.78 9.68 -14.61
C ALA A 210 14.02 10.82 -13.92
N ILE A 211 14.41 11.19 -12.69
CA ILE A 211 13.81 12.30 -11.95
C ILE A 211 14.08 13.63 -12.65
N GLU A 212 15.32 13.88 -13.10
CA GLU A 212 15.68 15.08 -13.88
C GLU A 212 14.83 15.23 -15.16
N SER A 213 14.44 14.12 -15.78
CA SER A 213 13.61 14.10 -16.98
C SER A 213 12.10 14.28 -16.72
N LEU A 214 11.66 14.28 -15.45
CA LEU A 214 10.25 14.40 -15.12
C LEU A 214 9.69 15.76 -15.56
N THR A 215 8.65 15.70 -16.39
CA THR A 215 7.83 16.88 -16.71
C THR A 215 6.56 16.82 -15.85
N ILE A 216 6.56 17.55 -14.75
CA ILE A 216 5.43 17.57 -13.81
C ILE A 216 4.56 18.78 -14.13
N ALA A 217 3.28 18.53 -14.40
CA ALA A 217 2.31 19.58 -14.69
C ALA A 217 1.96 20.33 -13.39
N LEU A 218 2.66 21.43 -13.14
CA LEU A 218 2.45 22.28 -11.96
C LEU A 218 1.75 23.59 -12.33
N PRO A 219 1.10 24.27 -11.35
CA PRO A 219 0.62 25.63 -11.53
C PRO A 219 1.75 26.53 -12.04
N GLY A 220 1.52 27.30 -13.12
CA GLY A 220 2.55 28.16 -13.71
C GLY A 220 3.50 27.48 -14.71
N GLY A 221 3.25 26.23 -15.08
CA GLY A 221 3.95 25.50 -16.14
C GLY A 221 4.95 24.45 -15.61
N PRO A 222 5.50 23.61 -16.50
CA PRO A 222 6.44 22.57 -16.11
C PRO A 222 7.69 23.16 -15.46
N ARG A 223 8.19 22.48 -14.42
CA ARG A 223 9.41 22.84 -13.69
C ARG A 223 10.35 21.63 -13.62
N PRO A 224 11.66 21.84 -13.84
CA PRO A 224 12.63 20.77 -13.62
C PRO A 224 12.73 20.48 -12.12
N VAL A 225 12.78 19.19 -11.79
CA VAL A 225 13.05 18.70 -10.45
C VAL A 225 14.32 17.85 -10.54
N THR A 226 15.31 18.15 -9.70
CA THR A 226 16.53 17.35 -9.61
C THR A 226 16.67 16.75 -8.22
N THR A 227 17.56 15.77 -8.10
CA THR A 227 17.83 15.12 -6.82
C THR A 227 19.31 14.89 -6.61
N SER A 228 19.72 14.97 -5.35
CA SER A 228 21.05 14.56 -4.90
C SER A 228 20.94 13.18 -4.24
N LEU A 229 21.93 12.31 -4.48
CA LEU A 229 21.95 10.96 -3.94
C LEU A 229 23.29 10.61 -3.27
N GLY A 230 23.20 9.96 -2.11
CA GLY A 230 24.33 9.38 -1.39
C GLY A 230 24.27 7.86 -1.40
N VAL A 231 25.33 7.19 -1.86
CA VAL A 231 25.37 5.73 -2.00
C VAL A 231 26.50 5.13 -1.17
N VAL A 232 26.19 4.13 -0.37
CA VAL A 232 27.18 3.43 0.46
C VAL A 232 26.93 1.93 0.46
N GLN A 233 28.00 1.15 0.57
CA GLN A 233 27.92 -0.29 0.76
C GLN A 233 28.22 -0.65 2.21
N TRP A 234 27.50 -1.64 2.75
CA TRP A 234 27.78 -2.27 4.02
C TRP A 234 29.18 -2.89 4.00
N GLN A 235 29.94 -2.66 5.07
CA GLN A 235 31.31 -3.15 5.22
C GLN A 235 31.57 -3.60 6.66
N PRO A 236 32.56 -4.47 6.90
CA PRO A 236 32.88 -4.97 8.25
C PRO A 236 33.16 -3.90 9.32
N GLY A 237 33.53 -2.68 8.92
CA GLY A 237 33.74 -1.54 9.82
C GLY A 237 32.47 -0.81 10.27
N ILE A 238 31.31 -1.13 9.66
CA ILE A 238 30.01 -0.58 10.05
C ILE A 238 29.34 -1.61 10.95
N GLN A 239 29.08 -1.25 12.20
CA GLN A 239 28.56 -2.19 13.20
C GLN A 239 27.05 -2.03 13.42
N THR A 240 26.50 -0.86 13.09
CA THR A 240 25.10 -0.54 13.33
C THR A 240 24.40 0.05 12.11
N SER A 241 23.08 -0.11 12.04
CA SER A 241 22.25 0.56 11.04
C SER A 241 22.38 2.09 11.10
N ALA A 242 22.57 2.66 12.29
CA ALA A 242 22.76 4.09 12.48
C ALA A 242 24.06 4.61 11.84
N GLU A 243 25.17 3.87 11.98
CA GLU A 243 26.43 4.20 11.32
C GLU A 243 26.30 4.09 9.79
N PHE A 244 25.58 3.08 9.31
CA PHE A 244 25.36 2.88 7.87
C PHE A 244 24.55 4.03 7.26
N MET A 245 23.44 4.39 7.91
CA MET A 245 22.62 5.53 7.52
C MET A 245 23.41 6.84 7.57
N ARG A 246 24.24 7.04 8.60
CA ARG A 246 25.11 8.22 8.71
C ARG A 246 26.13 8.30 7.58
N ALA A 247 26.67 7.16 7.14
CA ALA A 247 27.57 7.14 5.99
C ALA A 247 26.83 7.52 4.70
N ALA A 248 25.60 7.03 4.50
CA ALA A 248 24.76 7.40 3.35
C ALA A 248 24.44 8.90 3.34
N ASP A 249 24.08 9.45 4.51
CA ASP A 249 23.79 10.88 4.71
C ASP A 249 25.01 11.76 4.42
N LEU A 250 26.22 11.33 4.81
CA LEU A 250 27.45 12.04 4.51
C LEU A 250 27.71 12.14 2.99
N GLU A 251 27.49 11.05 2.24
CA GLU A 251 27.62 11.09 0.79
C GLU A 251 26.50 11.91 0.14
N LEU A 252 25.28 11.90 0.69
CA LEU A 252 24.20 12.77 0.22
C LEU A 252 24.53 14.25 0.44
N PHE A 253 25.07 14.59 1.61
CA PHE A 253 25.56 15.94 1.90
C PHE A 253 26.68 16.35 0.95
N ARG A 254 27.58 15.43 0.63
CA ARG A 254 28.63 15.65 -0.37
C ARG A 254 28.03 15.94 -1.75
N ALA A 255 27.05 15.17 -2.19
CA ALA A 255 26.34 15.42 -3.45
C ALA A 255 25.72 16.83 -3.48
N LYS A 256 25.08 17.26 -2.38
CA LYS A 256 24.51 18.60 -2.25
C LYS A 256 25.58 19.71 -2.28
N SER A 257 26.71 19.50 -1.60
CA SER A 257 27.78 20.51 -1.49
C SER A 257 28.64 20.63 -2.74
N GLU A 258 28.79 19.56 -3.53
CA GLU A 258 29.54 19.59 -4.79
C GLU A 258 28.73 20.14 -5.99
N GLY A 259 27.49 20.58 -5.77
CA GLY A 259 26.69 21.25 -6.81
C GLY A 259 25.33 20.61 -7.10
N ARG A 260 24.87 19.67 -6.27
CA ARG A 260 23.57 18.98 -6.41
C ARG A 260 23.46 18.17 -7.71
N ASN A 261 22.26 17.63 -7.98
CA ASN A 261 21.94 16.84 -9.16
C ASN A 261 23.03 15.81 -9.50
N ARG A 262 23.42 15.00 -8.52
CA ARG A 262 24.51 14.02 -8.67
C ARG A 262 24.42 12.87 -7.69
N VAL A 263 25.14 11.81 -8.00
CA VAL A 263 25.42 10.71 -7.09
C VAL A 263 26.81 10.89 -6.50
N CYS A 264 26.92 10.86 -5.18
CA CYS A 264 28.18 10.65 -4.49
C CYS A 264 28.16 9.27 -3.84
N ALA A 265 29.28 8.56 -3.89
CA ALA A 265 29.35 7.19 -3.43
C ALA A 265 30.66 6.91 -2.70
N ARG A 266 30.59 6.06 -1.69
CA ARG A 266 31.76 5.60 -0.96
C ARG A 266 31.68 4.13 -0.59
N ALA A 267 32.78 3.43 -0.84
CA ALA A 267 33.15 2.22 -0.12
C ALA A 267 33.90 2.67 1.14
N SER A 268 33.29 2.55 2.32
CA SER A 268 33.93 3.03 3.56
C SER A 268 35.10 2.11 3.96
N THR A 269 36.31 2.46 3.52
CA THR A 269 37.59 1.93 4.05
C THR A 269 37.77 2.17 5.53
#